data_AF-A0A9R0DPB3-F1
#
_entry.id   AF-A0A9R0DPB3-F1
#
_cell.length_a   1.000
_cell.length_b   1.000
_cell.length_c   1.000
_cell.angle_alpha   90.00
_cell.angle_beta   90.00
_cell.angle_gamma   90.00
#
_symmetry.space_group_name_H-M   'P 1'
#
loop_
_entity.id
_entity.type
_entity.pdbx_description
1 polymer ?
#
loop_
_entity_poly.entity_id
_entity_poly.type
_entity_poly.pdbx_seq_one_letter_code
_entity_poly.pdbx_strand_id
1 'polypeptide(L)'
;MADIIDNEEIDRDTVEPEALEQHFRKKYKLLTECAVTLKKSYINKLHATISLKLAVSLSDNSIEVYQLNNTSLNKICKLSGHEKTLTEVVCDPKEEHLVYSAAQDGLVKLWDTRVSGLGNISIKRLNILSSIGRTNEIIQNRWDSQRVKTSLSYGSYSDCAGSLPGWHFVDANCFCFKPNFMLQVKFHKTQTEVLATGSLDGLINIFNVMELSEDDALTYSLNVENSVEKLSWLDEKQVACITQSNDLQFWDTQSGDLLRTFTRDKVSRSIKRSKADDCFLVDTYTSIDDTPVVLAGSYGGNGHVLRSATAAGGRLQPAALFPANRQTVRCSHYDKDRDILVTTGEAAIISVWTGSEAAENGTTFGKISQSLNKLHMNRHKPY
;
A
#
# COMPACT_ATOMS: atom_id res chain seq x y z
N MET A 1 -19.10 47.14 -7.73
CA MET A 1 -18.34 46.00 -7.19
C MET A 1 -17.20 45.80 -8.16
N ALA A 2 -15.95 45.95 -7.70
CA ALA A 2 -14.81 45.59 -8.54
C ALA A 2 -14.83 44.06 -8.65
N ASP A 3 -14.92 43.56 -9.88
CA ASP A 3 -14.73 42.14 -10.15
C ASP A 3 -13.31 41.77 -9.69
N ILE A 4 -13.23 40.95 -8.65
CA ILE A 4 -11.99 40.30 -8.26
C ILE A 4 -11.68 39.34 -9.40
N ILE A 5 -10.80 39.77 -10.31
CA ILE A 5 -10.20 38.87 -11.29
C ILE A 5 -9.23 38.01 -10.47
N ASP A 6 -9.71 36.87 -10.00
CA ASP A 6 -8.84 35.79 -9.53
C ASP A 6 -8.02 35.34 -10.74
N ASN A 7 -6.86 35.95 -10.93
CA ASN A 7 -5.80 35.38 -11.75
C ASN A 7 -5.32 34.12 -11.03
N GLU A 8 -6.07 33.03 -11.15
CA GLU A 8 -5.65 31.74 -10.64
C GLU A 8 -4.34 31.35 -11.33
N GLU A 9 -3.24 31.36 -10.58
CA GLU A 9 -1.98 30.86 -11.09
C GLU A 9 -2.13 29.38 -11.42
N ILE A 10 -1.96 29.05 -12.70
CA ILE A 10 -2.00 27.68 -13.21
C ILE A 10 -0.67 26.99 -12.86
N ASP A 11 -0.75 25.77 -12.31
CA ASP A 11 0.43 24.99 -12.00
C ASP A 11 1.22 24.58 -13.24
N ARG A 12 2.53 24.82 -13.21
CA ARG A 12 3.47 24.57 -14.30
C ARG A 12 4.82 24.13 -13.75
N ASP A 13 5.67 23.66 -14.65
CA ASP A 13 7.04 23.37 -14.28
C ASP A 13 7.80 24.66 -14.00
N THR A 14 8.59 24.63 -12.93
CA THR A 14 9.43 25.77 -12.49
C THR A 14 10.74 25.88 -13.27
N VAL A 15 11.01 24.88 -14.12
CA VAL A 15 12.22 24.77 -14.93
C VAL A 15 11.84 24.37 -16.34
N GLU A 16 12.65 24.78 -17.31
CA GLU A 16 12.48 24.39 -18.71
C GLU A 16 12.62 22.87 -18.90
N PRO A 17 11.93 22.26 -19.89
CA PRO A 17 11.92 20.82 -20.10
C PRO A 17 13.31 20.17 -20.23
N GLU A 18 14.24 20.86 -20.89
CA GLU A 18 15.63 20.39 -21.08
C GLU A 18 16.41 20.33 -19.77
N ALA A 19 16.21 21.32 -18.89
CA ALA A 19 16.85 21.38 -17.58
C ALA A 19 16.16 20.43 -16.59
N LEU A 20 14.85 20.19 -16.78
CA LEU A 20 14.07 19.27 -15.97
C LEU A 20 14.71 17.88 -16.00
N GLU A 21 14.98 17.31 -17.18
CA GLU A 21 15.59 15.98 -17.28
C GLU A 21 16.95 15.87 -16.58
N GLN A 22 17.73 16.96 -16.52
CA GLN A 22 19.04 16.98 -15.86
C GLN A 22 18.92 16.90 -14.33
N HIS A 23 17.81 17.38 -13.76
CA HIS A 23 17.58 17.33 -12.32
C HIS A 23 17.19 15.92 -11.83
N PHE A 24 16.57 15.09 -12.67
CA PHE A 24 16.09 13.76 -12.29
C PHE A 24 17.01 12.68 -12.87
N ARG A 25 17.91 12.17 -12.02
CA ARG A 25 18.99 11.26 -12.43
C ARG A 25 18.50 9.87 -12.81
N LYS A 26 17.49 9.33 -12.09
CA LYS A 26 16.95 7.99 -12.37
C LYS A 26 15.91 8.09 -13.49
N LYS A 27 16.06 7.27 -14.53
CA LYS A 27 15.10 7.17 -15.64
C LYS A 27 14.38 5.83 -15.57
N TYR A 28 13.10 5.87 -15.19
CA TYR A 28 12.21 4.73 -15.31
C TYR A 28 11.58 4.71 -16.70
N LYS A 29 11.58 3.54 -17.33
CA LYS A 29 10.90 3.30 -18.61
C LYS A 29 9.60 2.57 -18.33
N LEU A 30 8.57 2.90 -19.10
CA LEU A 30 7.31 2.14 -19.09
C LEU A 30 7.56 0.77 -19.73
N LEU A 31 7.47 -0.28 -18.92
CA LEU A 31 7.69 -1.66 -19.34
C LEU A 31 6.44 -2.22 -20.03
N THR A 32 5.30 -2.07 -19.37
CA THR A 32 3.99 -2.47 -19.90
C THR A 32 2.90 -1.63 -19.25
N GLU A 33 1.82 -1.42 -19.98
CA GLU A 33 0.59 -0.83 -19.46
C GLU A 33 -0.61 -1.72 -19.81
N CYS A 34 -1.61 -1.75 -18.94
CA CYS A 34 -2.85 -2.47 -19.17
C CYS A 34 -4.02 -1.64 -18.65
N ALA A 35 -4.97 -1.31 -19.53
CA ALA A 35 -6.26 -0.78 -19.11
C ALA A 35 -7.11 -1.94 -18.57
N VAL A 36 -7.47 -1.87 -17.29
CA VAL A 36 -8.25 -2.90 -16.60
C VAL A 36 -9.68 -2.97 -17.14
N THR A 37 -10.24 -1.81 -17.48
CA THR A 37 -11.56 -1.70 -18.09
C THR A 37 -11.61 -0.55 -19.09
N LEU A 38 -12.43 -0.72 -20.13
CA LEU A 38 -12.72 0.33 -21.12
C LEU A 38 -13.81 1.30 -20.62
N LYS A 39 -14.52 0.94 -19.54
CA LYS A 39 -15.51 1.82 -18.90
C LYS A 39 -14.79 2.84 -18.04
N LYS A 40 -15.37 4.04 -17.91
CA LYS A 40 -14.88 5.05 -16.97
C LYS A 40 -14.98 4.51 -15.54
N SER A 41 -13.86 4.09 -14.98
CA SER A 41 -13.71 3.50 -13.65
C SER A 41 -12.33 3.90 -13.12
N TYR A 42 -12.15 3.79 -11.80
CA TYR A 42 -10.90 4.08 -11.12
C TYR A 42 -10.46 2.86 -10.30
N ILE A 43 -9.14 2.70 -10.16
CA ILE A 43 -8.55 1.69 -9.26
C ILE A 43 -8.39 2.33 -7.88
N ASN A 44 -9.01 1.70 -6.88
CA ASN A 44 -9.03 2.19 -5.50
C ASN A 44 -7.82 1.71 -4.70
N LYS A 45 -7.51 0.43 -4.80
CA LYS A 45 -6.43 -0.21 -4.05
C LYS A 45 -5.66 -1.16 -4.96
N LEU A 46 -4.37 -1.23 -4.69
CA LEU A 46 -3.43 -2.15 -5.32
C LEU A 46 -2.67 -2.87 -4.21
N HIS A 47 -2.58 -4.19 -4.33
CA HIS A 47 -1.63 -4.97 -3.57
C HIS A 47 -0.91 -5.94 -4.50
N ALA A 48 0.37 -6.17 -4.24
CA ALA A 48 1.18 -7.08 -5.02
C ALA A 48 1.99 -7.98 -4.10
N THR A 49 2.24 -9.19 -4.58
CA THR A 49 3.09 -10.18 -3.92
C THR A 49 4.53 -10.12 -4.46
N ILE A 50 5.42 -10.86 -3.80
CA ILE A 50 6.82 -11.02 -4.20
C ILE A 50 6.96 -11.67 -5.59
N SER A 51 5.96 -12.45 -6.02
CA SER A 51 5.92 -13.04 -7.37
C SER A 51 5.36 -12.08 -8.43
N LEU A 52 5.12 -10.81 -8.10
CA LEU A 52 4.50 -9.81 -8.96
C LEU A 52 3.07 -10.18 -9.41
N LYS A 53 2.36 -10.94 -8.58
CA LYS A 53 0.91 -11.09 -8.71
C LYS A 53 0.23 -9.87 -8.11
N LEU A 54 -0.53 -9.15 -8.94
CA LEU A 54 -1.19 -7.90 -8.60
C LEU A 54 -2.69 -8.13 -8.42
N ALA A 55 -3.24 -7.68 -7.30
CA ALA A 55 -4.69 -7.56 -7.11
C ALA A 55 -5.06 -6.08 -7.08
N VAL A 56 -6.03 -5.71 -7.93
CA VAL A 56 -6.56 -4.35 -8.01
C VAL A 56 -8.05 -4.33 -7.70
N SER A 57 -8.49 -3.40 -6.87
CA SER A 57 -9.91 -3.15 -6.62
C SER A 57 -10.40 -2.00 -7.50
N LEU A 58 -11.55 -2.20 -8.14
CA LEU A 58 -12.17 -1.22 -9.01
C LEU A 58 -13.33 -0.50 -8.31
N SER A 59 -13.73 0.63 -8.89
CA SER A 59 -14.89 1.40 -8.44
C SER A 59 -16.23 0.71 -8.64
N ASP A 60 -16.28 -0.35 -9.47
CA ASP A 60 -17.48 -1.17 -9.70
C ASP A 60 -17.60 -2.33 -8.69
N ASN A 61 -16.86 -2.27 -7.58
CA ASN A 61 -16.79 -3.29 -6.52
C ASN A 61 -16.25 -4.65 -6.98
N SER A 62 -15.65 -4.72 -8.17
CA SER A 62 -14.95 -5.91 -8.62
C SER A 62 -13.46 -5.83 -8.32
N ILE A 63 -12.83 -7.00 -8.24
CA ILE A 63 -11.40 -7.16 -8.03
C ILE A 63 -10.86 -7.87 -9.26
N GLU A 64 -9.77 -7.36 -9.83
CA GLU A 64 -9.09 -8.01 -10.93
C GLU A 64 -7.68 -8.42 -10.50
N VAL A 65 -7.29 -9.63 -10.91
CA VAL A 65 -6.01 -10.21 -10.53
C VAL A 65 -5.17 -10.42 -11.78
N TYR A 66 -3.94 -9.95 -11.74
CA TYR A 66 -2.98 -9.98 -12.83
C TYR A 66 -1.68 -10.63 -12.38
N GLN A 67 -0.97 -11.22 -13.32
CA GLN A 67 0.39 -11.71 -13.17
C GLN A 67 1.29 -10.92 -14.11
N LEU A 68 2.32 -10.27 -13.57
CA LEU A 68 3.36 -9.67 -14.38
C LEU A 68 4.39 -10.75 -14.74
N ASN A 69 4.54 -11.02 -16.04
CA ASN A 69 5.54 -11.95 -16.57
C ASN A 69 6.49 -11.19 -17.47
N ASN A 70 7.76 -11.06 -17.08
CA ASN A 70 8.85 -10.36 -17.79
C ASN A 70 8.47 -8.97 -18.32
N THR A 71 7.75 -8.90 -19.44
CA THR A 71 7.37 -7.68 -20.17
C THR A 71 5.87 -7.53 -20.38
N SER A 72 5.02 -8.46 -19.92
CA SER A 72 3.57 -8.39 -20.15
C SER A 72 2.75 -8.65 -18.89
N LEU A 73 1.61 -7.97 -18.83
CA LEU A 73 0.64 -8.10 -17.75
C LEU A 73 -0.50 -9.04 -18.18
N ASN A 74 -0.57 -10.23 -17.59
CA ASN A 74 -1.59 -11.22 -17.94
C ASN A 74 -2.70 -11.22 -16.89
N LYS A 75 -3.95 -11.05 -17.33
CA LYS A 75 -5.12 -11.19 -16.45
C LYS A 75 -5.33 -12.65 -16.07
N ILE A 76 -5.33 -12.94 -14.77
CA ILE A 76 -5.64 -14.28 -14.23
C ILE A 76 -7.15 -14.45 -14.12
N CYS A 77 -7.81 -13.57 -13.35
CA CYS A 77 -9.23 -13.68 -13.09
C CYS A 77 -9.86 -12.33 -12.70
N LYS A 78 -11.20 -12.31 -12.73
CA LYS A 78 -12.03 -11.24 -12.18
C LYS A 78 -12.89 -11.85 -11.07
N LEU A 79 -12.85 -11.23 -9.91
CA LEU A 79 -13.59 -11.62 -8.72
C LEU A 79 -14.68 -10.59 -8.48
N SER A 80 -15.92 -11.05 -8.33
CA SER A 80 -17.08 -10.19 -8.11
C SER A 80 -17.98 -10.81 -7.06
N GLY A 81 -18.58 -9.96 -6.23
CA GLY A 81 -19.56 -10.41 -5.24
C GLY A 81 -19.74 -9.45 -4.07
N HIS A 82 -18.92 -8.42 -3.92
CA HIS A 82 -19.21 -7.35 -2.96
C HIS A 82 -20.36 -6.47 -3.47
N GLU A 83 -21.27 -6.10 -2.56
CA GLU A 83 -22.45 -5.30 -2.90
C GLU A 83 -22.17 -3.80 -2.75
N LYS A 84 -21.17 -3.44 -1.96
CA LYS A 84 -20.74 -2.06 -1.71
C LYS A 84 -19.26 -1.85 -2.01
N THR A 85 -18.83 -0.60 -1.93
CA THR A 85 -17.48 -0.13 -2.20
C THR A 85 -16.42 -0.93 -1.44
N LEU A 86 -15.48 -1.47 -2.18
CA LEU A 86 -14.28 -2.13 -1.67
C LEU A 86 -13.41 -1.11 -0.95
N THR A 87 -13.00 -1.44 0.27
CA THR A 87 -12.12 -0.60 1.09
C THR A 87 -10.68 -1.06 1.05
N GLU A 88 -10.44 -2.37 0.97
CA GLU A 88 -9.08 -2.95 0.95
C GLU A 88 -9.04 -4.24 0.12
N VAL A 89 -7.89 -4.51 -0.51
CA VAL A 89 -7.57 -5.77 -1.19
C VAL A 89 -6.12 -6.13 -0.86
N VAL A 90 -5.87 -7.40 -0.51
CA VAL A 90 -4.55 -7.89 -0.13
C VAL A 90 -4.38 -9.31 -0.63
N CYS A 91 -3.22 -9.62 -1.19
CA CYS A 91 -2.85 -10.98 -1.57
C CYS A 91 -2.20 -11.66 -0.37
N ASP A 92 -2.46 -12.95 -0.18
CA ASP A 92 -1.70 -13.73 0.81
C ASP A 92 -0.24 -13.84 0.36
N PRO A 93 0.73 -13.41 1.18
CA PRO A 93 2.11 -13.41 0.73
C PRO A 93 2.81 -14.80 0.82
N LYS A 94 2.21 -15.84 1.44
CA LYS A 94 2.70 -17.23 1.43
C LYS A 94 1.98 -18.05 0.37
N GLU A 95 0.67 -17.90 0.31
CA GLU A 95 -0.22 -18.67 -0.53
C GLU A 95 -0.71 -17.80 -1.68
N GLU A 96 0.09 -17.66 -2.74
CA GLU A 96 -0.16 -16.71 -3.83
C GLU A 96 -1.55 -16.83 -4.48
N HIS A 97 -2.21 -17.98 -4.34
CA HIS A 97 -3.54 -18.21 -4.89
C HIS A 97 -4.65 -17.55 -4.07
N LEU A 98 -4.41 -17.15 -2.82
CA LEU A 98 -5.38 -16.54 -1.94
C LEU A 98 -5.34 -15.02 -2.02
N VAL A 99 -6.52 -14.42 -2.14
CA VAL A 99 -6.73 -12.97 -2.09
C VAL A 99 -7.80 -12.69 -1.07
N TYR A 100 -7.63 -11.63 -0.31
CA TYR A 100 -8.60 -11.14 0.63
C TYR A 100 -9.12 -9.77 0.22
N SER A 101 -10.38 -9.52 0.52
CA SER A 101 -10.98 -8.21 0.34
C SER A 101 -11.92 -7.83 1.48
N ALA A 102 -11.99 -6.54 1.73
CA ALA A 102 -12.93 -5.92 2.65
C ALA A 102 -13.73 -4.82 1.92
N ALA A 103 -14.99 -4.63 2.32
CA ALA A 103 -15.86 -3.59 1.76
C ALA A 103 -16.75 -2.94 2.81
N GLN A 104 -17.40 -1.83 2.42
CA GLN A 104 -18.37 -1.09 3.23
C GLN A 104 -19.69 -1.87 3.45
N ASP A 105 -19.84 -3.04 2.81
CA ASP A 105 -20.90 -3.99 3.13
C ASP A 105 -20.64 -4.72 4.46
N GLY A 106 -19.49 -4.46 5.11
CA GLY A 106 -19.05 -5.05 6.35
C GLY A 106 -18.59 -6.51 6.21
N LEU A 107 -18.41 -6.99 4.98
CA LEU A 107 -17.97 -8.34 4.69
C LEU A 107 -16.47 -8.38 4.41
N VAL A 108 -15.85 -9.47 4.86
CA VAL A 108 -14.51 -9.87 4.45
C VAL A 108 -14.65 -11.15 3.65
N LYS A 109 -14.09 -11.14 2.44
CA LYS A 109 -14.14 -12.29 1.55
C LYS A 109 -12.74 -12.82 1.30
N LEU A 110 -12.60 -14.13 1.36
CA LEU A 110 -11.42 -14.87 0.93
C LEU A 110 -11.73 -15.51 -0.43
N TRP A 111 -10.84 -15.26 -1.37
CA TRP A 111 -10.93 -15.69 -2.75
C TRP A 111 -9.77 -16.63 -3.08
N ASP A 112 -10.08 -17.75 -3.74
CA ASP A 112 -9.06 -18.60 -4.37
C ASP A 112 -9.03 -18.33 -5.87
N THR A 113 -7.92 -17.77 -6.35
CA THR A 113 -7.72 -17.37 -7.75
C THR A 113 -7.56 -18.54 -8.72
N ARG A 114 -7.39 -19.78 -8.22
CA ARG A 114 -7.32 -20.99 -9.07
C ARG A 114 -8.69 -21.45 -9.54
N VAL A 115 -9.74 -21.08 -8.82
CA VAL A 115 -11.10 -21.48 -9.13
C VAL A 115 -11.74 -20.39 -9.98
N SER A 116 -11.88 -20.65 -11.28
CA SER A 116 -12.57 -19.76 -12.20
C SER A 116 -14.09 -19.85 -11.99
N GLY A 117 -14.67 -18.86 -11.32
CA GLY A 117 -16.12 -18.73 -11.07
C GLY A 117 -16.45 -18.43 -9.60
N LEU A 118 -17.73 -18.24 -9.28
CA LEU A 118 -18.26 -18.01 -7.91
C LEU A 118 -17.97 -19.15 -6.91
N GLY A 119 -17.27 -20.20 -7.33
CA GLY A 119 -16.98 -21.41 -6.56
C GLY A 119 -15.90 -21.15 -5.52
N ASN A 120 -16.27 -21.26 -4.26
CA ASN A 120 -15.43 -21.11 -3.06
C ASN A 120 -15.04 -19.68 -2.69
N ILE A 121 -16.00 -18.76 -2.76
CA ILE A 121 -15.94 -17.57 -1.89
C ILE A 121 -16.21 -18.06 -0.47
N SER A 122 -15.15 -18.15 0.35
CA SER A 122 -15.36 -18.31 1.79
C SER A 122 -15.83 -16.96 2.32
N ILE A 123 -17.15 -16.81 2.42
CA ILE A 123 -17.79 -15.59 2.93
C ILE A 123 -17.86 -15.72 4.45
N LYS A 124 -17.04 -14.95 5.16
CA LYS A 124 -17.28 -14.74 6.58
C LYS A 124 -18.18 -13.51 6.72
N ARG A 125 -19.48 -13.76 6.98
CA ARG A 125 -20.39 -12.70 7.42
C ARG A 125 -19.96 -12.26 8.82
N LEU A 126 -19.44 -11.05 8.91
CA LEU A 126 -19.34 -10.34 10.17
C LEU A 126 -20.70 -9.68 10.39
N ASN A 127 -21.38 -10.01 11.49
CA ASN A 127 -22.61 -9.31 11.86
C ASN A 127 -22.20 -7.92 12.36
N ILE A 128 -22.57 -6.90 11.60
CA ILE A 128 -22.04 -5.52 11.66
C ILE A 128 -22.51 -4.74 12.92
N LEU A 129 -23.22 -5.38 13.85
CA LEU A 129 -23.63 -4.74 15.11
C LEU A 129 -22.67 -5.02 16.28
N SER A 130 -21.69 -5.90 16.15
CA SER A 130 -20.74 -6.20 17.25
C SER A 130 -19.32 -6.53 16.80
N SER A 131 -18.98 -6.36 15.52
CA SER A 131 -17.72 -6.89 15.00
C SER A 131 -17.18 -6.13 13.79
N ILE A 132 -17.06 -4.81 13.92
CA ILE A 132 -16.26 -4.00 13.00
C ILE A 132 -14.81 -4.37 13.31
N GLY A 133 -14.22 -5.45 12.80
CA GLY A 133 -12.80 -5.63 13.13
C GLY A 133 -12.04 -6.83 12.64
N ARG A 134 -12.71 -7.85 12.15
CA ARG A 134 -11.96 -9.00 11.61
C ARG A 134 -11.43 -8.79 10.19
N THR A 135 -11.39 -7.54 9.70
CA THR A 135 -11.03 -7.22 8.31
C THR A 135 -9.55 -7.27 8.05
N ASN A 136 -8.68 -6.80 8.95
CA ASN A 136 -7.23 -6.98 8.75
C ASN A 136 -6.72 -8.30 9.31
N GLU A 137 -7.51 -8.92 10.17
CA GLU A 137 -7.05 -10.03 10.93
C GLU A 137 -7.13 -11.38 10.25
N ILE A 138 -8.12 -11.54 9.37
CA ILE A 138 -8.21 -12.75 8.55
C ILE A 138 -7.21 -12.67 7.39
N ILE A 139 -6.72 -11.47 7.08
CA ILE A 139 -5.93 -11.16 5.89
C ILE A 139 -4.43 -11.39 6.12
N GLN A 140 -3.97 -11.47 7.37
CA GLN A 140 -2.57 -11.77 7.69
C GLN A 140 -2.36 -12.97 8.63
N ASN A 141 -3.41 -13.52 9.27
CA ASN A 141 -3.30 -14.69 10.18
C ASN A 141 -3.05 -16.06 9.50
N ARG A 142 -2.38 -16.09 8.35
CA ARG A 142 -1.68 -17.31 7.88
C ARG A 142 -0.16 -17.13 7.89
N TRP A 143 0.36 -16.08 8.54
CA TRP A 143 1.81 -15.89 8.62
C TRP A 143 2.55 -16.74 9.66
N ASP A 144 1.88 -17.50 10.52
CA ASP A 144 2.54 -18.66 11.13
C ASP A 144 1.56 -19.74 11.55
N SER A 145 1.68 -20.91 10.93
CA SER A 145 0.95 -22.09 11.40
C SER A 145 1.65 -22.58 12.66
N GLN A 146 1.04 -22.26 13.80
CA GLN A 146 1.41 -22.60 15.18
C GLN A 146 2.18 -21.50 15.93
N ARG A 147 1.46 -20.52 16.50
CA ARG A 147 1.36 -20.34 17.98
C ARG A 147 0.71 -19.06 18.50
N VAL A 148 0.23 -18.14 17.67
CA VAL A 148 -0.36 -16.90 18.19
C VAL A 148 -1.73 -16.69 17.56
N LYS A 149 -2.79 -17.00 18.31
CA LYS A 149 -4.15 -16.57 18.01
C LYS A 149 -4.35 -15.26 18.75
N THR A 150 -3.82 -14.17 18.20
CA THR A 150 -4.25 -12.85 18.61
C THR A 150 -5.43 -12.48 17.71
N SER A 151 -6.50 -11.98 18.34
CA SER A 151 -7.65 -11.32 17.70
C SER A 151 -7.57 -9.77 17.83
N LEU A 152 -8.00 -9.01 16.82
CA LEU A 152 -7.93 -7.56 16.66
C LEU A 152 -9.35 -7.21 16.25
N SER A 153 -10.11 -6.70 17.20
CA SER A 153 -11.46 -6.22 16.99
C SER A 153 -11.49 -4.69 16.94
N TYR A 154 -12.53 -4.12 16.35
CA TYR A 154 -12.79 -2.69 16.40
C TYR A 154 -14.26 -2.57 16.84
N GLY A 155 -14.57 -1.57 17.66
CA GLY A 155 -15.82 -1.56 18.42
C GLY A 155 -16.39 -0.18 18.57
N SER A 156 -17.68 -0.04 18.22
CA SER A 156 -18.51 1.09 18.63
C SER A 156 -18.99 0.88 20.07
N TYR A 157 -18.96 1.94 20.89
CA TYR A 157 -19.41 1.93 22.28
C TYR A 157 -20.93 2.15 22.44
N SER A 158 -21.73 2.27 21.37
CA SER A 158 -23.05 2.89 21.51
C SER A 158 -24.28 1.99 21.75
N ASP A 159 -24.18 0.67 21.99
CA ASP A 159 -25.39 -0.16 22.22
C ASP A 159 -25.28 -1.23 23.32
N CYS A 160 -24.25 -1.22 24.17
CA CYS A 160 -24.18 -2.12 25.33
C CYS A 160 -24.95 -1.57 26.55
N ALA A 161 -26.25 -1.31 26.36
CA ALA A 161 -27.22 -1.13 27.44
C ALA A 161 -28.41 -2.07 27.21
N GLY A 162 -28.17 -3.37 27.34
CA GLY A 162 -29.21 -4.38 27.13
C GLY A 162 -28.72 -5.78 27.49
N SER A 163 -28.93 -6.16 28.75
CA SER A 163 -28.70 -7.49 29.31
C SER A 163 -29.23 -8.63 28.45
N LEU A 164 -28.38 -9.63 28.14
CA LEU A 164 -28.79 -11.05 28.09
C LEU A 164 -27.63 -11.95 28.58
N PRO A 165 -27.89 -12.96 29.43
CA PRO A 165 -26.87 -13.81 30.03
C PRO A 165 -26.57 -15.03 29.15
N GLY A 166 -25.29 -15.37 29.04
CA GLY A 166 -24.84 -16.67 28.53
C GLY A 166 -24.18 -16.63 27.16
N TRP A 167 -22.91 -16.25 27.12
CA TRP A 167 -22.01 -16.63 26.02
C TRP A 167 -20.67 -17.06 26.61
N HIS A 168 -20.28 -18.30 26.29
CA HIS A 168 -18.99 -18.87 26.62
C HIS A 168 -17.89 -18.12 25.85
N PHE A 169 -16.86 -17.68 26.57
CA PHE A 169 -15.63 -17.16 26.01
C PHE A 169 -14.90 -18.27 25.26
N VAL A 170 -14.62 -18.06 23.97
CA VAL A 170 -13.73 -18.93 23.20
C VAL A 170 -12.58 -18.08 22.66
N ASP A 171 -11.41 -18.34 23.23
CA ASP A 171 -10.04 -17.99 22.82
C ASP A 171 -9.64 -16.50 22.64
N ALA A 172 -8.87 -16.06 23.65
CA ALA A 172 -7.72 -15.14 23.74
C ALA A 172 -7.51 -13.94 22.78
N ASN A 173 -7.27 -12.78 23.42
CA ASN A 173 -6.76 -11.48 22.94
C ASN A 173 -7.60 -10.83 21.86
N CYS A 174 -8.52 -9.93 22.20
CA CYS A 174 -9.22 -9.05 21.26
C CYS A 174 -8.87 -7.60 21.61
N PHE A 175 -8.06 -6.92 20.80
CA PHE A 175 -7.90 -5.46 20.90
C PHE A 175 -9.16 -4.76 20.39
N CYS A 176 -9.55 -3.58 20.89
CA CYS A 176 -10.80 -2.93 20.47
C CYS A 176 -10.59 -1.45 20.13
N PHE A 177 -10.33 -1.15 18.86
CA PHE A 177 -10.08 0.24 18.45
C PHE A 177 -11.36 1.03 18.11
N LYS A 178 -11.34 2.35 18.31
CA LYS A 178 -12.48 3.24 18.05
C LYS A 178 -12.79 3.37 16.54
N PRO A 179 -14.08 3.31 16.13
CA PRO A 179 -14.48 2.92 14.77
C PRO A 179 -14.51 4.05 13.73
N ASN A 180 -14.40 5.32 14.14
CA ASN A 180 -14.62 6.46 13.25
C ASN A 180 -13.35 7.25 12.91
N PHE A 181 -12.19 6.81 13.41
CA PHE A 181 -10.95 7.58 13.26
C PHE A 181 -9.88 6.82 12.48
N MET A 182 -9.78 5.49 12.49
CA MET A 182 -8.67 4.80 11.82
C MET A 182 -8.83 4.67 10.29
N LEU A 183 -7.84 5.15 9.54
CA LEU A 183 -7.82 5.12 8.07
C LEU A 183 -6.94 4.02 7.48
N GLN A 184 -5.94 3.54 8.23
CA GLN A 184 -4.99 2.57 7.69
C GLN A 184 -4.34 1.68 8.76
N VAL A 185 -4.01 0.46 8.34
CA VAL A 185 -3.29 -0.53 9.16
C VAL A 185 -2.24 -1.21 8.29
N LYS A 186 -1.00 -1.30 8.79
CA LYS A 186 0.13 -1.92 8.11
C LYS A 186 0.99 -2.70 9.10
N PHE A 187 1.04 -4.01 8.93
CA PHE A 187 2.05 -4.83 9.58
C PHE A 187 3.43 -4.50 9.06
N HIS A 188 4.39 -4.65 9.94
CA HIS A 188 5.79 -4.51 9.62
C HIS A 188 6.24 -5.63 8.66
N LYS A 189 7.19 -5.32 7.77
CA LYS A 189 7.57 -6.22 6.65
C LYS A 189 8.30 -7.48 7.11
N THR A 190 9.11 -7.39 8.16
CA THR A 190 9.92 -8.50 8.71
C THR A 190 9.41 -9.00 10.07
N GLN A 191 9.22 -8.10 11.03
CA GLN A 191 8.68 -8.36 12.37
C GLN A 191 7.14 -8.49 12.35
N THR A 192 6.61 -9.69 12.24
CA THR A 192 5.16 -9.93 12.14
C THR A 192 4.36 -9.51 13.37
N GLU A 193 5.04 -9.37 14.51
CA GLU A 193 4.51 -8.90 15.77
C GLU A 193 4.25 -7.39 15.79
N VAL A 194 4.92 -6.61 14.92
CA VAL A 194 4.80 -5.15 14.93
C VAL A 194 3.72 -4.69 13.95
N LEU A 195 2.79 -3.88 14.45
CA LEU A 195 1.67 -3.32 13.70
C LEU A 195 1.63 -1.81 13.83
N ALA A 196 1.61 -1.09 12.70
CA ALA A 196 1.32 0.34 12.68
C ALA A 196 -0.12 0.59 12.26
N THR A 197 -0.79 1.50 12.95
CA THR A 197 -2.11 2.00 12.59
C THR A 197 -2.10 3.51 12.47
N GLY A 198 -2.87 4.04 11.52
CA GLY A 198 -2.95 5.46 11.21
C GLY A 198 -4.39 5.93 11.28
N SER A 199 -4.60 7.08 11.92
CA SER A 199 -5.92 7.59 12.24
C SER A 199 -6.12 9.06 11.83
N LEU A 200 -7.38 9.42 11.64
CA LEU A 200 -7.93 10.73 11.27
C LEU A 200 -7.81 11.72 12.42
N ASP A 201 -7.68 11.23 13.66
CA ASP A 201 -7.34 12.08 14.81
C ASP A 201 -5.87 12.53 14.82
N GLY A 202 -5.08 12.09 13.83
CA GLY A 202 -3.67 12.45 13.69
C GLY A 202 -2.74 11.66 14.59
N LEU A 203 -3.15 10.46 15.01
CA LEU A 203 -2.29 9.52 15.72
C LEU A 203 -1.82 8.38 14.82
N ILE A 204 -0.56 8.01 14.98
CA ILE A 204 -0.03 6.72 14.56
C ILE A 204 0.23 5.90 15.82
N ASN A 205 -0.39 4.73 15.92
CA ASN A 205 -0.12 3.83 17.03
C ASN A 205 0.69 2.63 16.53
N ILE A 206 1.75 2.31 17.27
CA ILE A 206 2.61 1.14 17.05
C ILE A 206 2.28 0.12 18.13
N PHE A 207 1.92 -1.09 17.71
CA PHE A 207 1.55 -2.18 18.59
C PHE A 207 2.49 -3.38 18.43
N ASN A 208 2.72 -4.07 19.54
CA ASN A 208 3.19 -5.44 19.57
C ASN A 208 1.98 -6.39 19.74
N VAL A 209 1.58 -7.06 18.66
CA VAL A 209 0.38 -7.93 18.64
C VAL A 209 0.59 -9.28 19.36
N MET A 210 1.78 -9.53 19.90
CA MET A 210 2.04 -10.72 20.73
C MET A 210 1.49 -10.58 22.15
N GLU A 211 1.27 -9.34 22.59
CA GLU A 211 0.74 -9.06 23.91
C GLU A 211 -0.75 -9.37 24.02
N LEU A 212 -1.22 -9.62 25.24
CA LEU A 212 -2.59 -10.11 25.47
C LEU A 212 -3.63 -8.98 25.59
N SER A 213 -3.20 -7.78 25.98
CA SER A 213 -4.06 -6.65 26.31
C SER A 213 -3.66 -5.39 25.52
N GLU A 214 -4.63 -4.52 25.20
CA GLU A 214 -4.44 -3.29 24.42
C GLU A 214 -3.39 -2.36 25.00
N ASP A 215 -3.45 -2.16 26.30
CA ASP A 215 -2.54 -1.28 27.01
C ASP A 215 -1.10 -1.81 26.98
N ASP A 216 -0.91 -3.14 27.04
CA ASP A 216 0.42 -3.76 26.97
C ASP A 216 0.96 -3.83 25.52
N ALA A 217 0.07 -4.00 24.55
CA ALA A 217 0.46 -4.06 23.14
C ALA A 217 0.88 -2.70 22.61
N LEU A 218 0.26 -1.61 23.06
CA LEU A 218 0.56 -0.27 22.60
C LEU A 218 2.00 0.11 23.01
N THR A 219 2.90 0.13 22.04
CA THR A 219 4.31 0.48 22.25
C THR A 219 4.53 1.99 22.16
N TYR A 220 3.99 2.61 21.11
CA TYR A 220 4.11 4.05 20.88
C TYR A 220 2.81 4.64 20.34
N SER A 221 2.52 5.87 20.76
CA SER A 221 1.51 6.72 20.14
C SER A 221 2.20 8.00 19.64
N LEU A 222 2.28 8.13 18.32
CA LEU A 222 3.01 9.19 17.62
C LEU A 222 2.02 10.24 17.15
N ASN A 223 2.26 11.50 17.52
CA ASN A 223 1.39 12.61 17.17
C ASN A 223 1.81 13.26 15.85
N VAL A 224 1.03 13.00 14.80
CA VAL A 224 1.24 13.52 13.44
C VAL A 224 0.70 14.95 13.27
N GLU A 225 -0.14 15.41 14.22
CA GLU A 225 -0.82 16.72 14.21
C GLU A 225 -1.82 16.93 13.06
N ASN A 226 -2.00 15.93 12.20
CA ASN A 226 -2.95 15.94 11.10
C ASN A 226 -3.38 14.51 10.75
N SER A 227 -4.57 14.36 10.16
CA SER A 227 -5.14 13.11 9.70
C SER A 227 -4.16 12.28 8.86
N VAL A 228 -3.94 11.03 9.27
CA VAL A 228 -3.08 10.07 8.56
C VAL A 228 -3.83 9.50 7.36
N GLU A 229 -3.36 9.79 6.15
CA GLU A 229 -3.92 9.23 4.92
C GLU A 229 -3.22 7.93 4.52
N LYS A 230 -1.88 7.90 4.61
CA LYS A 230 -1.08 6.75 4.19
C LYS A 230 0.17 6.54 5.06
N LEU A 231 0.51 5.28 5.24
CA LEU A 231 1.56 4.71 6.07
C LEU A 231 2.29 3.68 5.24
N SER A 232 3.61 3.78 5.29
CA SER A 232 4.51 2.89 4.57
C SER A 232 5.75 2.62 5.41
N TRP A 233 5.96 1.35 5.74
CA TRP A 233 7.20 0.89 6.37
C TRP A 233 8.36 1.01 5.39
N LEU A 234 9.44 1.69 5.81
CA LEU A 234 10.63 1.90 4.99
C LEU A 234 11.68 0.84 5.27
N ASP A 235 11.95 0.61 6.55
CA ASP A 235 12.93 -0.35 7.05
C ASP A 235 12.40 -0.97 8.37
N GLU A 236 13.31 -1.52 9.19
CA GLU A 236 12.97 -2.18 10.45
C GLU A 236 12.58 -1.23 11.60
N LYS A 237 12.78 0.07 11.40
CA LYS A 237 12.67 1.09 12.45
C LYS A 237 11.91 2.32 11.99
N GLN A 238 11.73 2.53 10.70
CA GLN A 238 11.16 3.75 10.15
C GLN A 238 9.83 3.51 9.47
N VAL A 239 8.86 4.34 9.86
CA VAL A 239 7.57 4.45 9.19
C VAL A 239 7.45 5.85 8.55
N ALA A 240 7.08 5.88 7.27
CA ALA A 240 6.66 7.10 6.60
C ALA A 240 5.15 7.28 6.75
N CYS A 241 4.74 8.52 6.97
CA CYS A 241 3.35 8.94 7.02
C CYS A 241 3.10 10.07 6.03
N ILE A 242 2.04 9.92 5.24
CA ILE A 242 1.46 10.94 4.37
C ILE A 242 0.16 11.39 5.04
N THR A 243 0.04 12.68 5.29
CA THR A 243 -1.16 13.29 5.86
C THR A 243 -2.15 13.70 4.77
N GLN A 244 -3.40 13.95 5.15
CA GLN A 244 -4.41 14.52 4.24
C GLN A 244 -4.03 15.90 3.68
N SER A 245 -3.17 16.66 4.38
CA SER A 245 -2.60 17.92 3.88
C SER A 245 -1.47 17.73 2.86
N ASN A 246 -1.14 16.49 2.48
CA ASN A 246 0.01 16.14 1.63
C ASN A 246 1.37 16.54 2.24
N ASP A 247 1.47 16.50 3.57
CA ASP A 247 2.74 16.58 4.26
C ASP A 247 3.31 15.16 4.45
N LEU A 248 4.63 15.05 4.37
CA LEU A 248 5.35 13.79 4.54
C LEU A 248 6.15 13.83 5.83
N GLN A 249 5.90 12.87 6.72
CA GLN A 249 6.62 12.71 7.97
C GLN A 249 7.32 11.35 8.03
N PHE A 250 8.49 11.31 8.67
CA PHE A 250 9.26 10.09 8.93
C PHE A 250 9.41 9.93 10.44
N TRP A 251 9.05 8.77 10.95
CA TRP A 251 9.06 8.46 12.37
C TRP A 251 9.94 7.25 12.65
N ASP A 252 10.67 7.30 13.75
CA ASP A 252 11.35 6.13 14.30
C ASP A 252 10.41 5.39 15.26
N THR A 253 10.21 4.10 15.03
CA THR A 253 9.31 3.26 15.81
C THR A 253 9.99 2.59 16.99
N GLN A 254 11.31 2.77 17.16
CA GLN A 254 12.05 2.27 18.33
C GLN A 254 12.26 3.33 19.40
N SER A 255 12.41 4.60 19.03
CA SER A 255 12.49 5.71 19.97
C SER A 255 11.18 6.50 20.08
N GLY A 256 10.32 6.43 19.07
CA GLY A 256 9.12 7.26 18.96
C GLY A 256 9.39 8.68 18.46
N ASP A 257 10.59 8.96 17.97
CA ASP A 257 10.99 10.30 17.56
C ASP A 257 10.54 10.63 16.13
N LEU A 258 10.11 11.88 15.94
CA LEU A 258 9.93 12.46 14.61
C LEU A 258 11.31 12.74 13.99
N LEU A 259 11.67 11.99 12.95
CA LEU A 259 12.96 12.14 12.27
C LEU A 259 12.95 13.34 11.33
N ARG A 260 11.92 13.45 10.48
CA ARG A 260 11.86 14.45 9.40
C ARG A 260 10.42 14.81 9.07
N THR A 261 10.20 16.08 8.74
CA THR A 261 8.93 16.59 8.19
C THR A 261 9.16 17.41 6.92
N PHE A 262 8.39 17.10 5.89
CA PHE A 262 8.39 17.80 4.62
C PHE A 262 6.98 18.30 4.34
N THR A 263 6.83 19.62 4.39
CA THR A 263 5.57 20.25 4.03
C THR A 263 5.27 20.08 2.55
N ARG A 264 4.00 20.18 2.19
CA ARG A 264 3.52 20.18 0.79
C ARG A 264 4.32 21.10 -0.13
N ASP A 265 4.73 22.28 0.35
CA ASP A 265 5.59 23.22 -0.40
C ASP A 265 6.96 22.63 -0.72
N LYS A 266 7.60 21.96 0.26
CA LYS A 266 8.91 21.33 0.07
C LYS A 266 8.79 20.17 -0.92
N VAL A 267 7.71 19.40 -0.85
CA VAL A 267 7.40 18.33 -1.81
C VAL A 267 7.24 18.91 -3.21
N SER A 268 6.39 19.93 -3.40
CA SER A 268 6.14 20.60 -4.68
C SER A 268 7.43 21.12 -5.33
N ARG A 269 8.28 21.80 -4.56
CA ARG A 269 9.60 22.26 -5.04
C ARG A 269 10.52 21.11 -5.41
N SER A 270 10.49 20.00 -4.67
CA SER A 270 11.31 18.82 -4.96
C SER A 270 10.92 18.14 -6.28
N ILE A 271 9.64 18.20 -6.66
CA ILE A 271 9.16 17.73 -7.96
C ILE A 271 9.10 18.83 -9.01
N LYS A 272 9.68 20.01 -8.74
CA LYS A 272 9.80 21.15 -9.68
C LYS A 272 8.46 21.74 -10.16
N ARG A 273 7.41 21.69 -9.34
CA ARG A 273 6.11 22.31 -9.64
C ARG A 273 5.97 23.68 -8.98
N SER A 274 5.16 24.55 -9.57
CA SER A 274 5.04 25.95 -9.14
C SER A 274 3.98 26.13 -8.06
N LYS A 275 2.91 25.31 -8.08
CA LYS A 275 1.80 25.42 -7.14
C LYS A 275 1.73 24.19 -6.25
N ALA A 276 1.97 24.39 -4.97
CA ALA A 276 1.85 23.33 -3.98
C ALA A 276 0.41 22.78 -3.93
N ASP A 277 -0.59 23.65 -4.12
CA ASP A 277 -2.02 23.31 -4.03
C ASP A 277 -2.55 22.31 -5.06
N ASP A 278 -1.81 22.09 -6.13
CA ASP A 278 -2.15 21.09 -7.15
C ASP A 278 -1.31 19.81 -6.98
N CYS A 279 -0.30 19.82 -6.11
CA CYS A 279 0.55 18.66 -5.85
C CYS A 279 -0.07 17.72 -4.82
N PHE A 280 0.12 16.41 -5.04
CA PHE A 280 -0.33 15.35 -4.14
C PHE A 280 0.72 14.26 -3.97
N LEU A 281 0.66 13.55 -2.85
CA LEU A 281 1.52 12.40 -2.55
C LEU A 281 0.81 11.09 -2.88
N VAL A 282 1.53 10.15 -3.50
CA VAL A 282 1.00 8.84 -3.87
C VAL A 282 1.38 7.80 -2.82
N ASP A 283 2.68 7.64 -2.57
CA ASP A 283 3.23 6.64 -1.64
C ASP A 283 4.70 6.93 -1.34
N THR A 284 5.22 6.26 -0.33
CA THR A 284 6.65 6.25 0.01
C THR A 284 7.16 4.82 0.07
N TYR A 285 8.35 4.59 -0.46
CA TYR A 285 9.00 3.27 -0.45
C TYR A 285 10.52 3.42 -0.32
N THR A 286 11.20 2.32 -0.06
CA THR A 286 12.66 2.27 0.00
C THR A 286 13.18 1.74 -1.32
N SER A 287 14.02 2.51 -2.02
CA SER A 287 14.62 2.10 -3.29
C SER A 287 15.69 1.03 -3.09
N ILE A 288 16.20 0.47 -4.19
CA ILE A 288 17.24 -0.57 -4.20
C ILE A 288 18.54 -0.15 -3.47
N ASP A 289 18.82 1.15 -3.43
CA ASP A 289 19.97 1.77 -2.75
C ASP A 289 19.70 2.10 -1.27
N ASP A 290 18.65 1.53 -0.68
CA ASP A 290 18.20 1.79 0.69
C ASP A 290 17.80 3.25 0.97
N THR A 291 17.57 4.05 -0.07
CA THR A 291 17.11 5.43 0.10
C THR A 291 15.59 5.50 0.13
N PRO A 292 14.99 6.25 1.08
CA PRO A 292 13.57 6.51 1.06
C PRO A 292 13.21 7.41 -0.13
N VAL A 293 12.24 6.98 -0.92
CA VAL A 293 11.71 7.66 -2.08
C VAL A 293 10.24 7.96 -1.86
N VAL A 294 9.85 9.20 -2.12
CA VAL A 294 8.46 9.62 -2.17
C VAL A 294 8.02 9.76 -3.63
N LEU A 295 6.88 9.17 -3.95
CA LEU A 295 6.21 9.31 -5.24
C LEU A 295 5.13 10.39 -5.12
N ALA A 296 5.18 11.38 -6.00
CA ALA A 296 4.28 12.53 -5.98
C ALA A 296 3.82 12.89 -7.38
N GLY A 297 2.61 13.44 -7.46
CA GLY A 297 2.03 13.92 -8.71
C GLY A 297 1.55 15.36 -8.59
N SER A 298 1.05 15.88 -9.71
CA SER A 298 0.31 17.13 -9.74
C SER A 298 -0.92 17.04 -10.64
N TYR A 299 -2.00 17.69 -10.21
CA TYR A 299 -3.21 17.92 -11.00
C TYR A 299 -2.99 18.98 -12.10
N GLY A 300 -1.88 19.72 -12.05
CA GLY A 300 -1.54 20.73 -13.05
C GLY A 300 -1.40 20.17 -14.47
N GLY A 301 -1.82 20.97 -15.46
CA GLY A 301 -1.89 20.53 -16.86
C GLY A 301 -2.97 19.48 -17.06
N ASN A 302 -2.59 18.30 -17.57
CA ASN A 302 -3.51 17.18 -17.80
C ASN A 302 -3.67 16.26 -16.57
N GLY A 303 -3.07 16.60 -15.42
CA GLY A 303 -3.12 15.77 -14.21
C GLY A 303 -2.32 14.46 -14.29
N HIS A 304 -1.45 14.32 -15.28
CA HIS A 304 -0.65 13.11 -15.52
C HIS A 304 0.80 13.25 -15.04
N VAL A 305 1.14 14.36 -14.39
CA VAL A 305 2.49 14.57 -13.87
C VAL A 305 2.73 13.58 -12.74
N LEU A 306 3.75 12.74 -12.91
CA LEU A 306 4.23 11.81 -11.90
C LEU A 306 5.75 11.90 -11.83
N ARG A 307 6.27 12.14 -10.62
CA ARG A 307 7.69 12.30 -10.33
C ARG A 307 8.00 11.69 -8.97
N SER A 308 9.28 11.38 -8.74
CA SER A 308 9.74 10.95 -7.42
C SER A 308 10.83 11.86 -6.88
N ALA A 309 10.93 11.90 -5.56
CA ALA A 309 12.01 12.57 -4.85
C ALA A 309 12.60 11.63 -3.80
N THR A 310 13.91 11.70 -3.58
CA THR A 310 14.62 10.97 -2.53
C THR A 310 14.72 11.83 -1.28
N ALA A 311 14.45 11.25 -0.11
CA ALA A 311 14.67 11.89 1.17
C ALA A 311 16.08 11.54 1.68
N ALA A 312 17.07 12.34 1.28
CA ALA A 312 18.48 12.17 1.65
C ALA A 312 19.04 13.44 2.29
N GLY A 313 19.87 13.29 3.34
CA GLY A 313 20.54 14.43 4.00
C GLY A 313 19.59 15.50 4.53
N GLY A 314 18.41 15.10 5.04
CA GLY A 314 17.40 16.02 5.58
C GLY A 314 16.66 16.88 4.55
N ARG A 315 16.82 16.63 3.25
CA ARG A 315 16.11 17.35 2.18
C ARG A 315 15.49 16.37 1.19
N LEU A 316 14.47 16.84 0.47
CA LEU A 316 13.93 16.13 -0.69
C LEU A 316 14.70 16.56 -1.95
N GLN A 317 15.25 15.59 -2.67
CA GLN A 317 15.97 15.82 -3.92
C GLN A 317 15.24 15.14 -5.08
N PRO A 318 15.10 15.78 -6.25
CA PRO A 318 14.49 15.16 -7.42
C PRO A 318 15.17 13.83 -7.76
N ALA A 319 14.40 12.76 -7.97
CA ALA A 319 14.92 11.41 -8.17
C ALA A 319 14.64 10.85 -9.56
N ALA A 320 13.36 10.62 -9.91
CA ALA A 320 12.97 10.10 -11.22
C ALA A 320 11.75 10.79 -11.85
N LEU A 321 11.68 10.73 -13.19
CA LEU A 321 10.55 11.16 -14.01
C LEU A 321 9.80 9.95 -14.59
N PHE A 322 8.48 10.12 -14.76
CA PHE A 322 7.60 9.14 -15.39
C PHE A 322 6.83 9.78 -16.56
N PRO A 323 7.53 10.19 -17.65
CA PRO A 323 6.93 11.02 -18.70
C PRO A 323 5.83 10.32 -19.50
N ALA A 324 5.83 8.98 -19.54
CA ALA A 324 4.82 8.19 -20.24
C ALA A 324 3.52 8.00 -19.42
N ASN A 325 3.41 8.62 -18.24
CA ASN A 325 2.23 8.45 -17.40
C ASN A 325 1.02 9.17 -18.03
N ARG A 326 -0.15 8.54 -17.93
CA ARG A 326 -1.39 8.98 -18.60
C ARG A 326 -2.58 9.07 -17.64
N GLN A 327 -2.33 9.07 -16.34
CA GLN A 327 -3.39 9.10 -15.33
C GLN A 327 -2.94 9.78 -14.03
N THR A 328 -3.91 10.26 -13.25
CA THR A 328 -3.71 10.58 -11.85
C THR A 328 -3.46 9.29 -11.08
N VAL A 329 -2.26 9.10 -10.51
CA VAL A 329 -1.92 7.89 -9.76
C VAL A 329 -2.43 8.00 -8.33
N ARG A 330 -3.05 6.93 -7.81
CA ARG A 330 -3.60 6.85 -6.45
C ARG A 330 -2.90 5.79 -5.60
N CYS A 331 -2.44 4.72 -6.22
CA CYS A 331 -1.73 3.65 -5.52
C CYS A 331 -0.45 3.28 -6.28
N SER A 332 0.53 2.82 -5.52
CA SER A 332 1.74 2.23 -6.07
C SER A 332 2.18 1.03 -5.24
N HIS A 333 2.97 0.16 -5.87
CA HIS A 333 3.70 -0.88 -5.20
C HIS A 333 5.11 -0.94 -5.80
N TYR A 334 6.12 -0.95 -4.95
CA TYR A 334 7.51 -1.04 -5.37
C TYR A 334 8.10 -2.37 -4.95
N ASP A 335 8.63 -3.10 -5.93
CA ASP A 335 9.42 -4.30 -5.73
C ASP A 335 10.91 -3.92 -5.76
N LYS A 336 11.53 -3.95 -4.57
CA LYS A 336 12.92 -3.58 -4.36
C LYS A 336 13.90 -4.54 -5.06
N ASP A 337 13.58 -5.83 -5.12
CA ASP A 337 14.50 -6.86 -5.64
C ASP A 337 14.68 -6.75 -7.15
N ARG A 338 13.65 -6.28 -7.85
CA ARG A 338 13.63 -6.18 -9.31
C ARG A 338 13.70 -4.74 -9.83
N ASP A 339 13.71 -3.76 -8.92
CA ASP A 339 13.56 -2.34 -9.24
C ASP A 339 12.35 -2.06 -10.16
N ILE A 340 11.20 -2.65 -9.79
CA ILE A 340 9.94 -2.51 -10.51
C ILE A 340 8.97 -1.67 -9.67
N LEU A 341 8.46 -0.59 -10.27
CA LEU A 341 7.38 0.20 -9.70
C LEU A 341 6.09 -0.08 -10.46
N VAL A 342 5.04 -0.46 -9.77
CA VAL A 342 3.69 -0.57 -10.32
C VAL A 342 2.87 0.60 -9.82
N THR A 343 2.16 1.28 -10.72
CA THR A 343 1.28 2.41 -10.39
C THR A 343 -0.10 2.22 -10.97
N THR A 344 -1.13 2.60 -10.20
CA THR A 344 -2.53 2.53 -10.60
C THR A 344 -3.29 3.78 -10.19
N GLY A 345 -4.36 4.12 -10.89
CA GLY A 345 -5.06 5.38 -10.64
C GLY A 345 -6.44 5.51 -11.26
N GLU A 346 -6.80 6.76 -11.54
CA GLU A 346 -8.16 7.18 -11.90
C GLU A 346 -8.61 6.78 -13.31
N ALA A 347 -7.67 6.41 -14.18
CA ALA A 347 -7.99 5.95 -15.54
C ALA A 347 -8.17 4.42 -15.61
N ALA A 348 -8.14 3.72 -14.47
CA ALA A 348 -8.12 2.26 -14.39
C ALA A 348 -7.01 1.61 -15.24
N ILE A 349 -5.84 2.24 -15.29
CA ILE A 349 -4.64 1.71 -15.96
C ILE A 349 -3.69 1.16 -14.89
N ILE A 350 -3.13 -0.02 -15.15
CA ILE A 350 -1.96 -0.54 -14.43
C ILE A 350 -0.73 -0.23 -15.28
N SER A 351 0.15 0.61 -14.78
CA SER A 351 1.43 0.94 -15.43
C SER A 351 2.57 0.30 -14.64
N VAL A 352 3.45 -0.40 -15.34
CA VAL A 352 4.63 -1.05 -14.77
C VAL A 352 5.86 -0.32 -15.28
N TRP A 353 6.71 0.11 -14.36
CA TRP A 353 7.90 0.89 -14.61
C TRP A 353 9.13 0.10 -14.17
N THR A 354 10.20 0.17 -14.95
CA THR A 354 11.48 -0.48 -14.63
C THR A 354 12.63 0.51 -14.76
N GLY A 355 13.62 0.40 -13.88
CA GLY A 355 14.86 1.17 -13.96
C GLY A 355 15.67 0.80 -15.22
N SER A 356 16.33 1.77 -15.83
CA SER A 356 17.02 1.59 -17.12
C SER A 356 18.12 0.51 -17.12
N GLU A 357 18.67 0.11 -15.97
CA GLU A 357 19.68 -0.96 -15.87
C GLU A 357 19.07 -2.38 -15.94
N ALA A 358 17.81 -2.56 -15.53
CA ALA A 358 17.12 -3.85 -15.61
C ALA A 358 16.61 -4.18 -17.02
N ALA A 359 16.47 -3.17 -17.89
CA ALA A 359 15.98 -3.35 -19.25
C ALA A 359 17.03 -3.89 -20.23
N GLU A 360 18.33 -3.68 -19.96
CA GLU A 360 19.43 -4.18 -20.82
C GLU A 360 19.87 -5.59 -20.43
N ASN A 361 19.76 -5.93 -19.16
CA ASN A 361 19.91 -7.31 -18.70
C ASN A 361 18.57 -8.02 -18.83
N GLY A 362 18.27 -8.49 -20.04
CA GLY A 362 17.35 -9.59 -20.25
C GLY A 362 17.88 -10.86 -19.57
N THR A 363 18.00 -10.86 -18.25
CA THR A 363 18.23 -12.05 -17.45
C THR A 363 17.07 -12.97 -17.69
N THR A 364 17.37 -14.02 -18.44
CA THR A 364 16.54 -15.19 -18.63
C THR A 364 15.88 -15.57 -17.30
N PHE A 365 14.58 -15.32 -17.19
CA PHE A 365 13.75 -15.92 -16.15
C PHE A 365 13.76 -17.43 -16.39
N GLY A 366 14.73 -18.10 -15.77
CA GLY A 366 15.02 -19.51 -16.01
C GLY A 366 15.79 -20.11 -14.85
N LYS A 367 15.06 -20.87 -14.02
CA LYS A 367 15.53 -21.96 -13.15
C LYS A 367 16.26 -21.59 -11.85
N ILE A 368 15.52 -21.04 -10.87
CA ILE A 368 15.90 -21.19 -9.45
C ILE A 368 15.26 -22.47 -8.83
N SER A 369 14.37 -23.17 -9.53
CA SER A 369 13.75 -24.41 -9.05
C SER A 369 14.51 -25.72 -9.35
N GLN A 370 15.65 -25.68 -10.07
CA GLN A 370 16.43 -26.89 -10.41
C GLN A 370 17.73 -27.06 -9.61
N SER A 371 18.17 -26.07 -8.85
CA SER A 371 19.41 -26.15 -8.04
C SER A 371 19.19 -26.72 -6.62
N LEU A 372 17.96 -26.77 -6.12
CA LEU A 372 17.64 -27.39 -4.82
C LEU A 372 17.50 -28.92 -4.85
N ASN A 373 17.34 -29.53 -6.04
CA ASN A 373 17.22 -30.99 -6.18
C ASN A 373 18.54 -31.73 -6.47
N LYS A 374 19.70 -31.04 -6.42
CA LYS A 374 21.02 -31.64 -6.66
C LYS A 374 21.93 -31.75 -5.43
N LEU A 375 21.44 -31.43 -4.22
CA LEU A 375 22.21 -31.53 -2.98
C LEU A 375 21.96 -32.81 -2.16
N HIS A 376 21.39 -33.86 -2.77
CA HIS A 376 21.26 -35.17 -2.14
C HIS A 376 21.88 -36.30 -2.98
N MET A 377 23.16 -36.19 -3.32
CA MET A 377 23.97 -37.35 -3.73
C MET A 377 25.34 -37.24 -3.08
N ASN A 378 25.76 -38.34 -2.43
CA ASN A 378 27.05 -38.58 -1.77
C ASN A 378 27.14 -38.23 -0.27
N ARG A 379 26.32 -38.91 0.55
CA ARG A 379 26.80 -39.34 1.88
C ARG A 379 27.45 -40.71 1.73
N HIS A 380 28.79 -40.72 1.74
CA HIS A 380 29.58 -41.91 2.00
C HIS A 380 29.20 -42.45 3.39
N LYS A 381 28.91 -43.76 3.47
CA LYS A 381 28.89 -44.49 4.75
C LYS A 381 30.34 -44.76 5.16
N PRO A 382 30.76 -44.44 6.39
CA PRO A 382 31.87 -45.15 7.01
C PRO A 382 31.33 -46.42 7.70
N TYR A 383 32.22 -47.41 7.75
CA TYR A 383 32.14 -48.75 8.34
C TYR A 383 31.15 -48.99 9.47
#